data_AF-A0A6L8K666-F1
#
_entry.id   AF-A0A6L8K666-F1
#
_cell.length_a   1.000
_cell.length_b   1.000
_cell.length_c   1.000
_cell.angle_alpha   90.00
_cell.angle_beta   90.00
_cell.angle_gamma   90.00
#
_symmetry.space_group_name_H-M   'P 1'
#
loop_
_entity.id
_entity.type
_entity.pdbx_description
1 polymer ?
#
loop_
_entity_poly.entity_id
_entity_poly.type
_entity_poly.pdbx_seq_one_letter_code
_entity_poly.pdbx_strand_id
1 'polypeptide(L)'
;MKFWRELAQLPASPVMSKVPQRDASEPTSLVRYVWGSDPGQTQVEFRKMENAGHVQPSIAHTLPWVLRVILGKQNGDLEFADETWAFFKNKRAP
;
A
#
# COMPACT_ATOMS: atom_id res chain seq x y z
N MET A 1 11.94 4.31 4.22
CA MET A 1 11.81 2.94 4.77
C MET A 1 13.01 2.43 5.55
N LYS A 2 14.21 3.03 5.42
CA LYS A 2 15.40 2.65 6.21
C LYS A 2 15.13 2.60 7.71
N PHE A 3 14.59 3.68 8.28
CA PHE A 3 14.31 3.80 9.72
C PHE A 3 13.45 2.66 10.28
N TRP A 4 12.24 2.46 9.75
CA TRP A 4 11.30 1.44 10.26
C TRP A 4 11.85 0.02 10.18
N ARG A 5 12.53 -0.31 9.07
CA ARG A 5 13.16 -1.62 8.88
C ARG A 5 14.32 -1.85 9.85
N GLU A 6 15.14 -0.83 10.11
CA GLU A 6 16.26 -0.91 11.07
C GLU A 6 15.76 -1.01 12.51
N LEU A 7 14.75 -0.22 12.87
CA LEU A 7 14.07 -0.31 14.17
C LEU A 7 13.51 -1.72 14.41
N ALA A 8 12.96 -2.34 13.37
CA ALA A 8 12.42 -3.69 13.40
C ALA A 8 13.49 -4.81 13.23
N GLN A 9 14.77 -4.47 13.11
CA GLN A 9 15.88 -5.41 12.90
C GLN A 9 15.68 -6.33 11.67
N LEU A 10 15.06 -5.83 10.61
CA LEU A 10 14.75 -6.59 9.40
C LEU A 10 15.88 -6.51 8.35
N PRO A 11 16.00 -7.49 7.42
CA PRO A 11 17.01 -7.47 6.34
C PRO A 11 16.92 -6.22 5.47
N ALA A 12 17.99 -5.85 4.75
CA ALA A 12 18.01 -4.64 3.92
C ALA A 12 17.02 -4.68 2.75
N SER A 13 16.97 -5.80 2.04
CA SER A 13 16.18 -5.94 0.82
C SER A 13 14.74 -6.39 1.12
N PRO A 14 13.71 -5.71 0.58
CA PRO A 14 12.34 -6.20 0.62
C PRO A 14 12.11 -7.27 -0.44
N VAL A 15 11.06 -8.07 -0.24
CA VAL A 15 10.37 -8.74 -1.36
C VAL A 15 9.51 -7.70 -2.06
N MET A 16 9.72 -7.55 -3.37
CA MET A 16 8.96 -6.60 -4.20
C MET A 16 7.95 -7.34 -5.07
N SER A 17 6.72 -6.82 -5.13
CA SER A 17 5.71 -7.30 -6.07
C SER A 17 4.90 -6.15 -6.65
N LYS A 18 4.52 -6.27 -7.92
CA LYS A 18 3.54 -5.38 -8.53
C LYS A 18 2.14 -5.86 -8.14
N VAL A 19 1.26 -4.93 -7.78
CA VAL A 19 -0.15 -5.24 -7.57
C VAL A 19 -0.85 -5.14 -8.93
N PRO A 20 -1.62 -6.16 -9.35
CA PRO A 20 -2.37 -6.10 -10.59
C PRO A 20 -3.32 -4.90 -10.60
N GLN A 21 -3.34 -4.16 -11.71
CA GLN A 21 -4.31 -3.10 -11.91
C GLN A 21 -5.70 -3.72 -12.09
N ARG A 22 -6.72 -3.12 -11.47
CA ARG A 22 -8.11 -3.53 -11.71
C ARG A 22 -8.62 -3.02 -13.07
N ASP A 23 -8.15 -1.84 -13.46
CA ASP A 23 -8.45 -1.21 -14.74
C ASP A 23 -7.14 -0.81 -15.42
N ALA A 24 -6.84 -1.44 -16.56
CA ALA A 24 -5.61 -1.18 -17.31
C ALA A 24 -5.60 0.20 -17.99
N SER A 25 -6.74 0.88 -18.08
CA SER A 25 -6.83 2.25 -18.61
C SER A 25 -6.46 3.32 -17.57
N GLU A 26 -6.44 2.96 -16.28
CA GLU A 26 -6.06 3.88 -15.22
C GLU A 26 -4.53 4.10 -15.19
N PRO A 27 -4.07 5.36 -15.10
CA PRO A 27 -2.64 5.69 -15.22
C PRO A 27 -1.87 5.51 -13.91
N THR A 28 -2.54 5.09 -12.83
CA THR A 28 -1.94 4.83 -11.52
C THR A 28 -1.53 3.38 -11.41
N SER A 29 -0.44 3.09 -10.71
CA SER A 29 -0.02 1.71 -10.42
C SER A 29 0.51 1.58 -9.00
N LEU A 30 0.68 0.34 -8.54
CA LEU A 30 1.09 0.06 -7.17
C LEU A 30 2.18 -1.00 -7.10
N VAL A 31 3.22 -0.70 -6.31
CA VAL A 31 4.30 -1.63 -5.97
C VAL A 31 4.31 -1.85 -4.47
N ARG A 32 4.33 -3.11 -4.07
CA ARG A 32 4.41 -3.54 -2.68
C ARG A 32 5.84 -3.97 -2.35
N TYR A 33 6.30 -3.55 -1.18
CA TYR A 33 7.60 -3.89 -0.60
C TYR A 33 7.37 -4.47 0.78
N VAL A 34 7.83 -5.71 1.01
CA VAL A 34 7.66 -6.41 2.29
C VAL A 34 9.01 -6.78 2.86
N TRP A 35 9.24 -6.40 4.12
CA TRP A 35 10.34 -6.88 4.95
C TRP A 35 9.79 -7.78 6.05
N GLY A 36 10.40 -8.95 6.24
CA GLY A 36 9.92 -10.02 7.13
C GLY A 36 8.99 -10.99 6.39
N SER A 37 9.30 -12.28 6.45
CA SER A 37 8.61 -13.32 5.67
C SER A 37 7.37 -13.89 6.36
N ASP A 38 7.31 -13.82 7.69
CA ASP A 38 6.21 -14.40 8.48
C ASP A 38 5.12 -13.35 8.78
N PRO A 39 3.88 -13.52 8.28
CA PRO A 39 2.76 -12.62 8.56
C PRO A 39 2.35 -12.53 10.04
N GLY A 40 2.71 -13.51 10.87
CA GLY A 40 2.44 -13.51 12.31
C GLY A 40 3.50 -12.76 13.14
N GLN A 41 4.64 -12.44 12.54
CA GLN A 41 5.78 -11.79 13.22
C GLN A 41 5.92 -10.33 12.81
N THR A 42 6.95 -9.67 13.35
CA THR A 42 7.33 -8.32 12.95
C THR A 42 7.57 -8.23 11.45
N GLN A 43 6.82 -7.33 10.80
CA GLN A 43 6.96 -7.01 9.39
C GLN A 43 6.92 -5.50 9.19
N VAL A 44 7.56 -5.04 8.14
CA VAL A 44 7.36 -3.69 7.59
C VAL A 44 6.84 -3.85 6.17
N GLU A 45 5.74 -3.18 5.87
CA GLU A 45 5.17 -3.16 4.54
C GLU A 45 5.09 -1.73 4.04
N PHE A 46 5.59 -1.49 2.83
CA PHE A 46 5.44 -0.23 2.12
C PHE A 46 4.72 -0.47 0.80
N ARG A 47 3.64 0.29 0.58
CA ARG A 47 2.91 0.31 -0.68
C ARG A 47 3.14 1.65 -1.35
N LYS A 48 3.88 1.63 -2.45
CA LYS A 48 4.16 2.80 -3.26
C LYS A 48 3.16 2.88 -4.38
N MET A 49 2.34 3.93 -4.37
CA MET A 49 1.48 4.27 -5.51
C MET A 49 2.24 5.20 -6.43
N GLU A 50 2.33 4.83 -7.69
CA GLU A 50 2.96 5.62 -8.74
C GLU A 50 1.87 6.40 -9.50
N ASN A 51 2.17 7.67 -9.83
CA ASN A 51 1.27 8.59 -10.52
C ASN A 51 -0.08 8.86 -9.80
N ALA A 52 -0.18 8.50 -8.52
CA ALA A 52 -1.33 8.81 -7.67
C ALA A 52 -1.14 10.16 -6.95
N GLY A 53 -2.27 10.75 -6.56
CA GLY A 53 -2.34 11.99 -5.80
C GLY A 53 -2.24 11.79 -4.28
N HIS A 54 -2.40 12.90 -3.56
CA HIS A 54 -2.52 12.92 -2.10
C HIS A 54 -3.95 12.59 -1.65
N VAL A 55 -4.38 11.37 -1.96
CA VAL A 55 -5.68 10.83 -1.58
C VAL A 55 -5.54 9.34 -1.25
N GLN A 56 -6.31 8.87 -0.28
CA GLN A 56 -6.42 7.46 0.07
C GLN A 56 -6.95 6.62 -1.12
N PRO A 57 -6.34 5.45 -1.43
CA PRO A 57 -6.87 4.56 -2.44
C PRO A 57 -8.22 4.00 -1.99
N SER A 58 -9.13 3.78 -2.93
CA SER A 58 -10.39 3.13 -2.64
C SER A 58 -11.00 2.51 -3.88
N ILE A 59 -11.64 1.36 -3.69
CA ILE A 59 -12.47 0.70 -4.70
C ILE A 59 -13.89 1.26 -4.65
N ALA A 60 -14.44 1.37 -3.43
CA ALA A 60 -15.84 1.67 -3.20
C ALA A 60 -16.15 3.16 -3.26
N HIS A 61 -15.19 4.02 -2.90
CA HIS A 61 -15.38 5.46 -2.75
C HIS A 61 -14.49 6.23 -3.71
N THR A 62 -15.03 6.51 -4.89
CA THR A 62 -14.34 7.30 -5.90
C THR A 62 -14.52 8.79 -5.64
N LEU A 63 -13.41 9.54 -5.69
CA LEU A 63 -13.47 10.99 -5.63
C LEU A 63 -14.18 11.56 -6.86
N PRO A 64 -15.10 12.54 -6.68
CA PRO A 64 -15.57 13.40 -7.75
C PRO A 64 -14.41 14.06 -8.50
N TRP A 65 -14.58 14.25 -9.81
CA TRP A 65 -13.53 14.78 -10.68
C TRP A 65 -12.93 16.11 -10.20
N VAL A 66 -13.76 17.01 -9.64
CA VAL A 66 -13.32 18.31 -9.13
C VAL A 66 -12.32 18.18 -7.98
N LEU A 67 -12.50 17.18 -7.11
CA LEU A 67 -11.58 16.92 -6.01
C LEU A 67 -10.27 16.29 -6.50
N ARG A 68 -10.32 15.51 -7.59
CA ARG A 68 -9.11 14.92 -8.20
C ARG A 68 -8.18 15.96 -8.82
N VAL A 69 -8.69 17.15 -9.20
CA VAL A 69 -7.84 18.24 -9.69
C VAL A 69 -6.93 18.78 -8.58
N ILE A 70 -7.44 18.82 -7.35
CA ILE A 70 -6.72 19.38 -6.19
C ILE A 70 -5.89 18.30 -5.50
N LEU A 71 -6.48 17.14 -5.25
CA LEU A 71 -5.87 16.04 -4.51
C LEU A 71 -5.04 15.13 -5.42
N GLY A 72 -5.18 15.23 -6.73
CA GLY A 72 -4.59 14.31 -7.71
C GLY A 72 -5.39 13.03 -7.90
N LYS A 73 -4.82 12.10 -8.66
CA LYS A 73 -5.51 10.86 -9.08
C LYS A 73 -5.62 9.89 -7.91
N GLN A 74 -6.82 9.36 -7.68
CA GLN A 74 -7.02 8.32 -6.69
C GLN A 74 -6.66 6.96 -7.30
N ASN A 75 -5.77 6.20 -6.65
CA ASN A 75 -5.54 4.82 -7.07
C ASN A 75 -6.76 3.97 -6.72
N GLY A 76 -7.29 3.28 -7.72
CA GLY A 76 -8.47 2.46 -7.56
C GLY A 76 -8.19 1.03 -7.16
N ASP A 77 -6.96 0.52 -7.22
CA ASP A 77 -6.68 -0.92 -7.30
C ASP A 77 -6.95 -1.70 -6.01
N LEU A 78 -6.97 -1.03 -4.86
CA LEU A 78 -7.20 -1.63 -3.55
C LEU A 78 -8.07 -0.76 -2.65
N GLU A 79 -8.58 -1.36 -1.58
CA GLU A 79 -9.24 -0.65 -0.48
C GLU A 79 -8.27 -0.50 0.69
N PHE A 80 -8.01 0.74 1.11
CA PHE A 80 -7.02 1.02 2.15
C PHE A 80 -7.37 0.35 3.48
N ALA A 81 -8.65 0.38 3.86
CA ALA A 81 -9.12 -0.20 5.11
C ALA A 81 -8.90 -1.73 5.14
N ASP A 82 -9.29 -2.41 4.07
CA ASP A 82 -9.16 -3.87 3.95
C ASP A 82 -7.70 -4.30 3.97
N GLU A 83 -6.82 -3.55 3.31
CA GLU A 83 -5.39 -3.86 3.24
C GLU A 83 -4.68 -3.60 4.56
N THR A 84 -5.05 -2.53 5.25
CA THR A 84 -4.56 -2.23 6.59
C THR A 84 -5.01 -3.32 7.56
N TRP A 85 -6.29 -3.70 7.52
CA TRP A 85 -6.81 -4.81 8.31
C TRP A 85 -6.11 -6.12 7.99
N ALA A 86 -5.94 -6.46 6.71
CA ALA A 86 -5.27 -7.68 6.28
C ALA A 86 -3.82 -7.76 6.77
N PHE A 87 -3.11 -6.62 6.86
CA PHE A 87 -1.76 -6.57 7.42
C PHE A 87 -1.73 -6.84 8.93
N PHE A 88 -2.68 -6.28 9.68
CA PHE A 88 -2.69 -6.35 11.15
C PHE A 88 -3.43 -7.55 11.74
N LYS A 89 -4.41 -8.15 11.04
CA LYS A 89 -5.31 -9.18 11.61
C LYS A 89 -4.60 -10.40 12.22
N ASN A 90 -3.38 -10.70 11.78
CA ASN A 90 -2.58 -11.83 12.26
C ASN A 90 -1.46 -11.42 13.24
N LYS A 91 -1.26 -10.11 13.46
CA LYS A 91 -0.24 -9.59 14.38
C LYS A 91 -0.81 -9.64 15.79
N ARG A 92 -0.22 -10.47 16.65
CA ARG A 92 -0.56 -10.55 18.08
C ARG A 92 0.45 -9.72 18.86
N ALA A 93 -0.02 -8.95 19.84
CA ALA A 93 0.88 -8.43 20.86
C ALA A 93 1.48 -9.62 21.63
N PRO A 94 2.76 -9.57 22.03
CA PRO A 94 3.32 -10.52 22.98
C PRO A 94 2.51 -10.58 24.29
#